data_AF-A0AA39XA77-F1
#
_entry.id   AF-A0AA39XA77-F1
#
_cell.length_a   1.000
_cell.length_b   1.000
_cell.length_c   1.000
_cell.angle_alpha   90.00
_cell.angle_beta   90.00
_cell.angle_gamma   90.00
#
_symmetry.space_group_name_H-M   'P 1'
#
loop_
_entity.id
_entity.type
_entity.pdbx_description
1 polymer ?
#
loop_
_entity_poly.entity_id
_entity_poly.type
_entity_poly.pdbx_seq_one_letter_code
_entity_poly.pdbx_strand_id
1 'polypeptide(L)'
;MKSTDALYATSNGVPMPHPYETQRVGENGPLLLQDFHLIDLLSHFDRERIPELTQLDLFGAKGKKCPVTVRSSTVGGESGSHDLARDPRGFAFPHFIHTQKRDPSTHLRSGNDSTMFWDYLCNNPESVHQVMVLLGDRGIPDGWRFMHGYSGHTLKLVNKAGDWVYCQIHMKSMQGEFTLNENAINYFAEIEQAAFNPAHMPPGIEPSADPVLQSRLFSYPDTHWHRIGVNYQQLPVNAPRTGFRFANFQRDGSMAFYNQGARPSYLSSINPIQFRARTIRPEDFNGPRALWQKVWDEPARQRFISNVAGKMAVCREKHFLKRQIAVFREVDPDIAARLEKATGVKGYDGIAGLRFNGTHNGMTIDPKLRYANSVSVAKGSSCTTNNSAPSKGTTHKHIESSANGA
;
A
#
# COMPACT_ATOMS: atom_id res chain seq x y z
N MET A 1 4.27 -25.64 27.25
CA MET A 1 4.64 -27.07 27.24
C MET A 1 6.13 -27.19 27.18
N LYS A 2 6.72 -28.08 27.97
CA LYS A 2 8.12 -28.44 27.78
C LYS A 2 8.18 -29.40 26.58
N SER A 3 9.31 -29.41 25.86
CA SER A 3 9.53 -30.37 24.77
C SER A 3 9.41 -31.82 25.23
N THR A 4 9.70 -32.08 26.50
CA THR A 4 9.54 -33.38 27.17
C THR A 4 8.10 -33.88 27.23
N ASP A 5 7.13 -33.00 27.01
CA ASP A 5 5.70 -33.31 27.08
C ASP A 5 5.10 -33.56 25.66
N ALA A 6 5.93 -33.52 24.61
CA ALA A 6 5.51 -33.63 23.22
C ALA A 6 5.95 -34.97 22.59
N LEU A 7 5.03 -35.62 21.87
CA LEU A 7 5.30 -36.81 21.06
C LEU A 7 5.49 -36.41 19.59
N TYR A 8 6.50 -36.95 18.93
CA TYR A 8 6.74 -36.69 17.51
C TYR A 8 5.63 -37.34 16.66
N ALA A 9 5.05 -36.56 15.75
CA ALA A 9 3.94 -36.97 14.90
C ALA A 9 4.01 -36.28 13.53
N THR A 10 3.34 -36.87 12.54
CA THR A 10 3.08 -36.25 11.23
C THR A 10 2.15 -35.03 11.35
N SER A 11 2.01 -34.21 10.29
CA SER A 11 1.15 -33.01 10.32
C SER A 11 -0.33 -33.27 10.61
N ASN A 12 -0.82 -34.49 10.36
CA ASN A 12 -2.17 -34.94 10.70
C ASN A 12 -2.28 -35.57 12.11
N GLY A 13 -1.21 -35.51 12.92
CA GLY A 13 -1.21 -35.92 14.33
C GLY A 13 -0.98 -37.41 14.59
N VAL A 14 -0.56 -38.20 13.60
CA VAL A 14 -0.24 -39.61 13.79
C VAL A 14 1.18 -39.76 14.36
N PRO A 15 1.36 -40.45 15.51
CA PRO A 15 2.69 -40.66 16.07
C PRO A 15 3.64 -41.37 15.08
N MET A 16 4.86 -40.86 14.93
CA MET A 16 5.89 -41.44 14.08
C MET A 16 7.07 -41.89 14.94
N PRO A 17 7.44 -43.18 14.95
CA PRO A 17 8.46 -43.71 15.86
C PRO A 17 9.87 -43.18 15.56
N HIS A 18 10.22 -42.97 14.28
CA HIS A 18 11.54 -42.50 13.86
C HIS A 18 11.45 -41.34 12.86
N PRO A 19 11.92 -40.12 13.22
CA PRO A 19 11.81 -38.93 12.35
C PRO A 19 12.76 -38.94 11.14
N TYR A 20 13.73 -39.84 11.12
CA TYR A 20 14.77 -39.92 10.08
C TYR A 20 14.60 -41.11 9.12
N GLU A 21 13.58 -41.95 9.36
CA GLU A 21 13.33 -43.12 8.54
C GLU A 21 12.37 -42.79 7.41
N THR A 22 12.59 -43.47 6.28
CA THR A 22 11.75 -43.38 5.09
C THR A 22 11.28 -44.77 4.71
N GLN A 23 10.05 -44.86 4.26
CA GLN A 23 9.45 -46.10 3.81
C GLN A 23 10.08 -46.55 2.50
N ARG A 24 10.53 -47.81 2.48
CA ARG A 24 11.26 -48.41 1.36
C ARG A 24 10.95 -49.90 1.26
N VAL A 25 11.27 -50.50 0.11
CA VAL A 25 11.12 -51.96 -0.11
C VAL A 25 12.35 -52.69 0.43
N GLY A 26 12.26 -53.30 1.62
CA GLY A 26 13.39 -53.98 2.25
C GLY A 26 14.50 -53.02 2.71
N GLU A 27 15.62 -53.56 3.21
CA GLU A 27 16.68 -52.72 3.82
C GLU A 27 17.39 -51.82 2.80
N ASN A 28 17.53 -52.26 1.55
CA ASN A 28 18.31 -51.57 0.51
C ASN A 28 17.50 -51.24 -0.77
N GLY A 29 16.17 -51.34 -0.74
CA GLY A 29 15.34 -51.04 -1.91
C GLY A 29 14.91 -49.58 -2.05
N PRO A 30 14.15 -49.26 -3.11
CA PRO A 30 13.74 -47.90 -3.42
C PRO A 30 12.75 -47.36 -2.39
N LEU A 31 12.72 -46.02 -2.27
CA LEU A 31 11.72 -45.29 -1.48
C LEU A 31 10.34 -45.45 -2.10
N LEU A 32 9.32 -45.49 -1.23
CA LEU A 32 7.93 -45.64 -1.65
C LEU A 32 7.24 -44.29 -1.73
N LEU A 33 6.53 -44.03 -2.84
CA LEU A 33 5.73 -42.82 -3.02
C LEU A 33 4.56 -42.72 -2.02
N GLN A 34 4.18 -43.81 -1.38
CA GLN A 34 3.12 -43.81 -0.36
C GLN A 34 3.61 -43.29 1.01
N ASP A 35 4.90 -43.00 1.16
CA ASP A 35 5.47 -42.43 2.38
C ASP A 35 4.99 -40.99 2.59
N PHE A 36 3.85 -40.87 3.26
CA PHE A 36 3.24 -39.59 3.59
C PHE A 36 4.15 -38.72 4.45
N HIS A 37 4.89 -39.30 5.40
CA HIS A 37 5.74 -38.55 6.34
C HIS A 37 6.91 -37.88 5.60
N LEU A 38 7.57 -38.60 4.71
CA LEU A 38 8.64 -38.04 3.86
C LEU A 38 8.12 -36.95 2.92
N ILE A 39 6.99 -37.19 2.26
CA ILE A 39 6.39 -36.21 1.32
C ILE A 39 6.03 -34.91 2.05
N ASP A 40 5.45 -35.02 3.24
CA ASP A 40 5.02 -33.89 4.05
C ASP A 40 6.22 -33.06 4.54
N LEU A 41 7.28 -33.71 5.02
CA LEU A 41 8.52 -33.03 5.43
C LEU A 41 9.19 -32.29 4.27
N LEU A 42 9.36 -32.95 3.11
CA LEU A 42 9.96 -32.33 1.93
C LEU A 42 9.08 -31.18 1.41
N SER A 43 7.77 -31.37 1.39
CA SER A 43 6.82 -30.35 0.96
C SER A 43 6.86 -29.10 1.84
N HIS A 44 7.03 -29.29 3.15
CA HIS A 44 7.16 -28.18 4.08
C HIS A 44 8.53 -27.48 3.93
N PHE A 45 9.61 -28.26 3.83
CA PHE A 45 10.98 -27.76 3.63
C PHE A 45 11.12 -26.92 2.34
N ASP A 46 10.61 -27.43 1.22
CA ASP A 46 10.66 -26.72 -0.08
C ASP A 46 9.89 -25.40 -0.08
N ARG A 47 9.01 -25.19 0.90
CA ARG A 47 8.19 -23.99 1.08
C ARG A 47 8.63 -23.13 2.27
N GLU A 48 9.77 -23.42 2.89
CA GLU A 48 10.31 -22.62 3.99
C GLU A 48 10.74 -21.21 3.55
N ARG A 49 11.18 -21.06 2.30
CA ARG A 49 11.51 -19.76 1.73
C ARG A 49 10.26 -19.08 1.16
N ILE A 50 9.88 -17.97 1.77
CA ILE A 50 8.84 -17.06 1.26
C ILE A 50 9.53 -16.09 0.28
N PRO A 51 9.15 -16.04 -1.01
CA PRO A 51 9.70 -15.05 -1.94
C PRO A 51 9.35 -13.63 -1.48
N GLU A 52 10.25 -12.65 -1.71
CA GLU A 52 9.96 -11.22 -1.44
C GLU A 52 8.96 -10.66 -2.48
N LEU A 53 7.71 -11.13 -2.43
CA LEU A 53 6.63 -10.75 -3.35
C LEU A 53 6.15 -9.31 -3.15
N THR A 54 6.38 -8.74 -1.97
CA THR A 54 5.93 -7.40 -1.62
C THR A 54 6.80 -6.76 -0.55
N GLN A 55 6.95 -5.44 -0.60
CA GLN A 55 7.53 -4.63 0.47
C GLN A 55 6.51 -4.27 1.57
N LEU A 56 5.28 -4.79 1.46
CA LEU A 56 4.22 -4.51 2.42
C LEU A 56 4.61 -4.99 3.82
N ASP A 57 4.69 -4.04 4.74
CA ASP A 57 5.15 -4.28 6.11
C ASP A 57 4.31 -5.32 6.87
N LEU A 58 3.03 -5.47 6.51
CA LEU A 58 2.13 -6.49 7.06
C LEU A 58 2.63 -7.92 6.79
N PHE A 59 3.25 -8.17 5.64
CA PHE A 59 3.76 -9.48 5.23
C PHE A 59 5.29 -9.56 5.33
N GLY A 60 5.94 -8.56 5.92
CA GLY A 60 7.41 -8.44 5.95
C GLY A 60 8.12 -9.43 6.88
N ALA A 61 7.41 -10.11 7.77
CA ALA A 61 7.98 -11.15 8.64
C ALA A 61 6.95 -12.19 9.04
N LYS A 62 7.34 -13.47 9.06
CA LYS A 62 6.50 -14.56 9.59
C LYS A 62 6.19 -14.31 11.06
N GLY A 63 4.92 -14.51 11.46
CA GLY A 63 4.46 -14.34 12.84
C GLY A 63 4.19 -12.90 13.28
N LYS A 64 4.32 -11.91 12.38
CA LYS A 64 3.94 -10.54 12.67
C LYS A 64 2.44 -10.43 12.94
N LYS A 65 2.08 -9.75 14.02
CA LYS A 65 0.68 -9.51 14.41
C LYS A 65 0.27 -8.08 14.07
N CYS A 66 -0.91 -7.92 13.50
CA CYS A 66 -1.50 -6.63 13.17
C CYS A 66 -2.94 -6.59 13.70
N PRO A 67 -3.32 -5.59 14.52
CA PRO A 67 -4.72 -5.39 14.90
C PRO A 67 -5.58 -5.11 13.67
N VAL A 68 -6.76 -5.71 13.61
CA VAL A 68 -7.71 -5.53 12.50
C VAL A 68 -9.11 -5.29 13.04
N THR A 69 -9.87 -4.44 12.35
CA THR A 69 -11.31 -4.28 12.55
C THR A 69 -12.02 -4.89 11.35
N VAL A 70 -12.96 -5.80 11.60
CA VAL A 70 -13.75 -6.44 10.55
C VAL A 70 -15.22 -6.06 10.74
N ARG A 71 -15.86 -5.60 9.66
CA ARG A 71 -17.30 -5.33 9.62
C ARG A 71 -17.94 -6.21 8.55
N SER A 72 -18.89 -7.03 8.95
CA SER A 72 -19.76 -7.80 8.05
C SER A 72 -21.04 -7.02 7.76
N SER A 73 -21.57 -7.12 6.55
CA SER A 73 -22.80 -6.39 6.17
C SER A 73 -23.50 -6.99 4.95
N THR A 74 -24.83 -6.91 4.91
CA THR A 74 -25.68 -7.02 3.70
C THR A 74 -25.50 -5.79 2.78
N VAL A 75 -26.17 -5.75 1.62
CA VAL A 75 -26.03 -4.69 0.59
C VAL A 75 -27.36 -3.99 0.28
N GLY A 76 -28.40 -4.75 -0.09
CA GLY A 76 -29.69 -4.19 -0.52
C GLY A 76 -30.46 -3.52 0.61
N GLY A 77 -30.34 -4.04 1.84
CA GLY A 77 -31.08 -3.57 3.00
C GLY A 77 -30.49 -2.36 3.75
N GLU A 78 -31.39 -1.54 4.32
CA GLU A 78 -31.10 -0.45 5.24
C GLU A 78 -30.66 -0.98 6.64
N SER A 79 -30.20 -0.11 7.53
CA SER A 79 -29.60 -0.46 8.84
C SER A 79 -30.50 -1.28 9.78
N GLY A 80 -31.82 -1.32 9.55
CA GLY A 80 -32.77 -2.15 10.31
C GLY A 80 -33.26 -3.41 9.57
N SER A 81 -32.61 -3.79 8.47
CA SER A 81 -32.98 -4.98 7.69
C SER A 81 -32.45 -6.27 8.33
N HIS A 82 -33.09 -7.41 8.03
CA HIS A 82 -32.74 -8.70 8.65
C HIS A 82 -31.42 -9.27 8.09
N ASP A 83 -30.58 -9.81 8.97
CA ASP A 83 -29.23 -10.31 8.63
C ASP A 83 -29.23 -11.55 7.71
N LEU A 84 -30.33 -12.31 7.70
CA LEU A 84 -30.50 -13.54 6.90
C LEU A 84 -30.97 -13.28 5.47
N ALA A 85 -30.99 -12.02 5.01
CA ALA A 85 -31.37 -11.70 3.65
C ALA A 85 -30.41 -12.35 2.63
N ARG A 86 -31.00 -12.90 1.56
CA ARG A 86 -30.27 -13.34 0.37
C ARG A 86 -29.70 -12.11 -0.33
N ASP A 87 -28.40 -11.90 -0.21
CA ASP A 87 -27.75 -10.65 -0.62
C ASP A 87 -26.24 -10.90 -0.79
N PRO A 88 -25.54 -10.31 -1.77
CA PRO A 88 -24.09 -10.17 -1.65
C PRO A 88 -23.74 -9.44 -0.35
N ARG A 89 -22.47 -9.55 0.05
CA ARG A 89 -21.94 -8.83 1.21
C ARG A 89 -20.88 -7.84 0.68
N GLY A 90 -21.32 -6.60 0.42
CA GLY A 90 -20.57 -5.43 -0.06
C GLY A 90 -20.37 -5.30 -1.59
N PHE A 91 -21.00 -4.32 -2.27
CA PHE A 91 -20.61 -3.79 -3.61
C PHE A 91 -21.39 -2.50 -3.95
N ALA A 92 -20.88 -1.59 -4.80
CA ALA A 92 -21.56 -0.33 -5.14
C ALA A 92 -21.39 0.11 -6.61
N PHE A 93 -22.50 0.21 -7.35
CA PHE A 93 -22.63 0.87 -8.67
C PHE A 93 -24.05 1.46 -8.81
N PRO A 94 -24.26 2.73 -9.22
CA PRO A 94 -25.54 3.42 -9.00
C PRO A 94 -26.78 2.72 -9.60
N HIS A 95 -26.75 2.38 -10.89
CA HIS A 95 -27.89 1.78 -11.58
C HIS A 95 -28.23 0.39 -11.01
N PHE A 96 -27.23 -0.47 -10.85
CA PHE A 96 -27.40 -1.78 -10.23
C PHE A 96 -27.93 -1.64 -8.79
N ILE A 97 -27.35 -0.78 -7.96
CA ILE A 97 -27.74 -0.67 -6.55
C ILE A 97 -29.15 -0.11 -6.38
N HIS A 98 -29.60 0.79 -7.26
CA HIS A 98 -31.00 1.24 -7.24
C HIS A 98 -31.96 0.07 -7.49
N THR A 99 -31.61 -0.88 -8.36
CA THR A 99 -32.47 -2.04 -8.64
C THR A 99 -32.53 -3.04 -7.49
N GLN A 100 -31.54 -3.01 -6.59
CA GLN A 100 -31.52 -3.82 -5.35
C GLN A 100 -32.25 -3.16 -4.18
N LYS A 101 -32.59 -1.86 -4.30
CA LYS A 101 -33.25 -1.07 -3.26
C LYS A 101 -34.77 -1.07 -3.47
N ARG A 102 -35.46 -0.09 -2.89
CA ARG A 102 -36.90 0.06 -3.00
C ARG A 102 -37.26 0.69 -4.34
N ASP A 103 -38.31 0.17 -4.96
CA ASP A 103 -38.96 0.85 -6.09
C ASP A 103 -39.47 2.23 -5.63
N PRO A 104 -39.21 3.31 -6.39
CA PRO A 104 -39.56 4.67 -5.96
C PRO A 104 -41.06 4.95 -5.98
N SER A 105 -41.86 4.21 -6.75
CA SER A 105 -43.30 4.41 -6.89
C SER A 105 -44.11 3.61 -5.88
N THR A 106 -43.71 2.35 -5.63
CA THR A 106 -44.43 1.43 -4.75
C THR A 106 -43.78 1.28 -3.38
N HIS A 107 -42.53 1.72 -3.23
CA HIS A 107 -41.70 1.51 -2.04
C HIS A 107 -41.47 0.03 -1.66
N LEU A 108 -41.81 -0.90 -2.56
CA LEU A 108 -41.59 -2.34 -2.38
C LEU A 108 -40.12 -2.69 -2.65
N ARG A 109 -39.66 -3.79 -2.05
CA ARG A 109 -38.32 -4.36 -2.27
C ARG A 109 -38.41 -5.60 -3.15
N SER A 110 -37.27 -6.07 -3.63
CA SER A 110 -37.14 -7.30 -4.43
C SER A 110 -37.76 -8.56 -3.81
N GLY A 111 -37.89 -8.63 -2.48
CA GLY A 111 -38.59 -9.72 -1.80
C GLY A 111 -40.11 -9.71 -1.97
N ASN A 112 -40.70 -8.56 -2.28
CA ASN A 112 -42.14 -8.38 -2.50
C ASN A 112 -42.47 -8.17 -3.98
N ASP A 113 -41.62 -7.44 -4.69
CA ASP A 113 -41.69 -7.22 -6.13
C ASP A 113 -40.26 -7.20 -6.71
N SER A 114 -39.91 -8.25 -7.45
CA SER A 114 -38.60 -8.42 -8.07
C SER A 114 -38.54 -7.90 -9.51
N THR A 115 -39.55 -7.18 -10.01
CA THR A 115 -39.61 -6.74 -11.42
C THR A 115 -38.41 -5.89 -11.78
N MET A 116 -38.11 -4.84 -11.01
CA MET A 116 -36.96 -3.96 -11.24
C MET A 116 -35.61 -4.70 -11.11
N PHE A 117 -35.55 -5.69 -10.22
CA PHE A 117 -34.37 -6.55 -10.06
C PHE A 117 -34.10 -7.37 -11.33
N TRP A 118 -35.11 -8.07 -11.85
CA TRP A 118 -34.96 -8.90 -13.04
C TRP A 118 -34.83 -8.10 -14.33
N ASP A 119 -35.53 -6.96 -14.44
CA ASP A 119 -35.42 -6.06 -15.59
C ASP A 119 -33.98 -5.58 -15.80
N TYR A 120 -33.28 -5.22 -14.73
CA TYR A 120 -31.86 -4.88 -14.85
C TYR A 120 -31.01 -6.09 -15.26
N LEU A 121 -31.16 -7.23 -14.59
CA LEU A 121 -30.27 -8.39 -14.79
C LEU A 121 -30.44 -9.02 -16.18
N CYS A 122 -31.67 -9.05 -16.74
CA CYS A 122 -31.90 -9.59 -18.07
C CYS A 122 -31.31 -8.69 -19.18
N ASN A 123 -31.20 -7.38 -18.93
CA ASN A 123 -30.59 -6.41 -19.83
C ASN A 123 -29.07 -6.27 -19.66
N ASN A 124 -28.48 -6.80 -18.58
CA ASN A 124 -27.05 -6.67 -18.25
C ASN A 124 -26.42 -8.05 -17.98
N PRO A 125 -26.11 -8.84 -19.03
CA PRO A 125 -25.67 -10.23 -18.90
C PRO A 125 -24.32 -10.39 -18.18
N GLU A 126 -23.50 -9.33 -18.09
CA GLU A 126 -22.27 -9.34 -17.29
C GLU A 126 -22.50 -9.66 -15.80
N SER A 127 -23.73 -9.49 -15.31
CA SER A 127 -24.13 -9.78 -13.94
C SER A 127 -24.25 -11.27 -13.63
N VAL A 128 -24.37 -12.13 -14.65
CA VAL A 128 -24.81 -13.53 -14.51
C VAL A 128 -23.98 -14.34 -13.53
N HIS A 129 -22.65 -14.17 -13.55
CA HIS A 129 -21.75 -14.91 -12.66
C HIS A 129 -22.04 -14.59 -11.18
N GLN A 130 -22.21 -13.31 -10.86
CA GLN A 130 -22.52 -12.90 -9.48
C GLN A 130 -23.94 -13.29 -9.07
N VAL A 131 -24.90 -13.27 -10.00
CA VAL A 131 -26.28 -13.74 -9.77
C VAL A 131 -26.31 -15.22 -9.43
N MET A 132 -25.55 -16.05 -10.13
CA MET A 132 -25.44 -17.48 -9.81
C MET A 132 -24.89 -17.71 -8.39
N VAL A 133 -23.89 -16.94 -7.97
CA VAL A 133 -23.36 -17.00 -6.60
C VAL A 133 -24.40 -16.56 -5.56
N LEU A 134 -25.13 -15.48 -5.85
CA LEU A 134 -26.17 -14.92 -4.97
C LEU A 134 -27.38 -15.84 -4.80
N LEU A 135 -27.85 -16.45 -5.89
CA LEU A 135 -29.03 -17.31 -5.87
C LEU A 135 -28.69 -18.76 -5.45
N GLY A 136 -27.41 -19.12 -5.42
CA GLY A 136 -26.92 -20.35 -4.80
C GLY A 136 -26.79 -20.24 -3.26
N ASP A 137 -26.23 -21.29 -2.65
CA ASP A 137 -26.11 -21.40 -1.18
C ASP A 137 -25.21 -20.32 -0.56
N ARG A 138 -24.25 -19.80 -1.33
CA ARG A 138 -23.36 -18.72 -0.89
C ARG A 138 -24.10 -17.40 -0.62
N GLY A 139 -25.31 -17.22 -1.14
CA GLY A 139 -26.14 -16.04 -0.85
C GLY A 139 -26.84 -16.08 0.50
N ILE A 140 -26.88 -17.24 1.17
CA ILE A 140 -27.51 -17.46 2.48
C ILE A 140 -26.55 -18.24 3.40
N PRO A 141 -25.38 -17.66 3.74
CA PRO A 141 -24.39 -18.37 4.54
C PRO A 141 -24.94 -18.69 5.94
N ASP A 142 -24.51 -19.83 6.50
CA ASP A 142 -24.78 -20.24 7.88
C ASP A 142 -23.98 -19.37 8.88
N GLY A 143 -24.28 -18.07 8.91
CA GLY A 143 -23.55 -17.07 9.68
C GLY A 143 -22.21 -16.63 9.06
N TRP A 144 -21.73 -15.44 9.46
CA TRP A 144 -20.54 -14.82 8.86
C TRP A 144 -19.24 -15.59 9.07
N ARG A 145 -19.18 -16.47 10.08
CA ARG A 145 -17.98 -17.28 10.36
C ARG A 145 -17.78 -18.41 9.35
N PHE A 146 -18.82 -18.79 8.62
CA PHE A 146 -18.82 -19.93 7.71
C PHE A 146 -18.71 -19.51 6.24
N MET A 147 -18.44 -18.23 5.98
CA MET A 147 -18.24 -17.69 4.63
C MET A 147 -16.76 -17.39 4.36
N HIS A 148 -16.35 -17.54 3.10
CA HIS A 148 -15.06 -17.04 2.63
C HIS A 148 -15.15 -15.54 2.27
N GLY A 149 -14.05 -14.81 2.42
CA GLY A 149 -13.88 -13.45 1.95
C GLY A 149 -12.97 -13.39 0.72
N TYR A 150 -13.24 -12.46 -0.19
CA TYR A 150 -12.45 -12.27 -1.41
C TYR A 150 -12.24 -10.76 -1.65
N SER A 151 -11.09 -10.36 -2.18
CA SER A 151 -10.86 -8.98 -2.60
C SER A 151 -11.78 -8.54 -3.75
N GLY A 152 -12.26 -9.52 -4.54
CA GLY A 152 -13.01 -9.30 -5.79
C GLY A 152 -12.10 -8.82 -6.92
N HIS A 153 -11.34 -7.76 -6.67
CA HIS A 153 -10.43 -7.15 -7.63
C HIS A 153 -9.06 -7.81 -7.65
N THR A 154 -8.42 -7.74 -8.82
CA THR A 154 -6.98 -7.94 -8.96
C THR A 154 -6.24 -6.72 -8.42
N LEU A 155 -5.20 -6.95 -7.64
CA LEU A 155 -4.33 -5.95 -7.01
C LEU A 155 -2.89 -6.16 -7.51
N LYS A 156 -2.04 -5.15 -7.33
CA LYS A 156 -0.61 -5.26 -7.60
C LYS A 156 0.14 -5.33 -6.27
N LEU A 157 1.03 -6.31 -6.14
CA LEU A 157 2.01 -6.36 -5.07
C LEU A 157 3.34 -5.88 -5.62
N VAL A 158 3.98 -4.94 -4.93
CA VAL A 158 5.24 -4.31 -5.37
C VAL A 158 6.34 -4.66 -4.36
N ASN A 159 7.46 -5.21 -4.83
CA ASN A 159 8.60 -5.55 -3.99
C ASN A 159 9.51 -4.33 -3.71
N LYS A 160 10.60 -4.51 -2.96
CA LYS A 160 11.55 -3.42 -2.65
C LYS A 160 12.38 -2.96 -3.86
N ALA A 161 12.53 -3.80 -4.87
CA ALA A 161 13.24 -3.48 -6.12
C ALA A 161 12.37 -2.67 -7.10
N GLY A 162 11.05 -2.59 -6.86
CA GLY A 162 10.08 -1.93 -7.73
C GLY A 162 9.44 -2.87 -8.75
N ASP A 163 9.79 -4.15 -8.74
CA ASP A 163 9.07 -5.15 -9.52
C ASP A 163 7.71 -5.43 -8.89
N TRP A 164 6.78 -5.92 -9.70
CA TRP A 164 5.43 -6.15 -9.25
C TRP A 164 4.79 -7.41 -9.85
N VAL A 165 3.83 -7.96 -9.12
CA VAL A 165 3.01 -9.12 -9.52
C VAL A 165 1.54 -8.84 -9.29
N TYR A 166 0.67 -9.45 -10.10
CA TYR A 166 -0.77 -9.43 -9.85
C TYR A 166 -1.15 -10.41 -8.74
N CYS A 167 -2.09 -9.99 -7.90
CA CYS A 167 -2.55 -10.76 -6.75
C CYS A 167 -4.07 -10.63 -6.58
N GLN A 168 -4.72 -11.71 -6.16
CA GLN A 168 -6.06 -11.70 -5.59
C GLN A 168 -5.98 -12.21 -4.16
N ILE A 169 -6.71 -11.58 -3.24
CA ILE A 169 -6.65 -11.91 -1.81
C ILE A 169 -7.86 -12.76 -1.47
N HIS A 170 -7.61 -13.99 -1.01
CA HIS A 170 -8.62 -14.94 -0.60
C HIS A 170 -8.52 -15.19 0.90
N MET A 171 -9.54 -14.80 1.65
CA MET A 171 -9.68 -15.08 3.08
C MET A 171 -10.55 -16.32 3.25
N LYS A 172 -9.92 -17.49 3.34
CA LYS A 172 -10.65 -18.73 3.57
C LYS A 172 -10.98 -18.85 5.05
N SER A 173 -12.28 -18.93 5.37
CA SER A 173 -12.71 -19.39 6.70
C SER A 173 -12.11 -20.77 6.98
N MET A 174 -11.39 -20.86 8.08
CA MET A 174 -10.84 -22.08 8.67
C MET A 174 -11.25 -21.98 10.12
N GLN A 175 -12.39 -22.52 10.56
CA GLN A 175 -12.84 -22.34 11.94
C GLN A 175 -11.68 -22.60 12.93
N GLY A 176 -11.03 -21.53 13.44
CA GLY A 176 -9.78 -21.61 14.23
C GLY A 176 -8.54 -20.78 13.82
N GLU A 177 -8.32 -20.35 12.57
CA GLU A 177 -7.04 -19.70 12.16
C GLU A 177 -7.11 -18.19 11.78
N PHE A 178 -8.23 -17.53 12.08
CA PHE A 178 -8.33 -16.07 12.16
C PHE A 178 -9.20 -15.72 13.36
N THR A 179 -8.61 -15.09 14.38
CA THR A 179 -9.30 -14.87 15.66
C THR A 179 -9.86 -13.44 15.72
N LEU A 180 -11.18 -13.31 15.53
CA LEU A 180 -11.91 -12.17 16.07
C LEU A 180 -12.12 -12.43 17.56
N ASN A 181 -11.42 -11.70 18.41
CA ASN A 181 -11.31 -11.99 19.84
C ASN A 181 -12.04 -10.98 20.74
N GLU A 182 -12.48 -9.84 20.19
CA GLU A 182 -13.05 -8.73 20.95
C GLU A 182 -14.24 -8.13 20.18
N ASN A 183 -15.33 -7.87 20.91
CA ASN A 183 -16.48 -7.12 20.40
C ASN A 183 -16.26 -5.62 20.62
N ALA A 184 -16.87 -4.80 19.78
CA ALA A 184 -16.96 -3.36 20.01
C ALA A 184 -17.68 -3.07 21.35
N ILE A 185 -17.19 -2.08 22.09
CA ILE A 185 -17.80 -1.62 23.33
C ILE A 185 -18.95 -0.65 23.01
N ASN A 186 -18.74 0.22 22.02
CA ASN A 186 -19.74 1.14 21.50
C ASN A 186 -19.95 0.91 20.01
N TYR A 187 -21.07 0.25 19.67
CA TYR A 187 -21.42 -0.08 18.30
C TYR A 187 -21.44 1.15 17.37
N PHE A 188 -22.01 2.28 17.80
CA PHE A 188 -22.08 3.46 16.95
C PHE A 188 -20.70 4.06 16.66
N ALA A 189 -19.89 4.25 17.70
CA ALA A 189 -18.57 4.86 17.58
C ALA A 189 -17.53 3.96 16.88
N GLU A 190 -17.64 2.64 17.03
CA GLU A 190 -16.62 1.68 16.56
C GLU A 190 -17.05 0.90 15.32
N ILE A 191 -18.34 0.80 15.02
CA ILE A 191 -18.86 0.07 13.86
C ILE A 191 -19.54 1.00 12.85
N GLU A 192 -20.51 1.81 13.28
CA GLU A 192 -21.23 2.70 12.36
C GLU A 192 -20.35 3.85 11.84
N GLN A 193 -19.47 4.39 12.67
CA GLN A 193 -18.52 5.43 12.27
C GLN A 193 -17.24 4.90 11.60
N ALA A 194 -17.07 3.58 11.47
CA ALA A 194 -15.94 3.01 10.76
C ALA A 194 -16.00 3.38 9.26
N ALA A 195 -14.86 3.77 8.70
CA ALA A 195 -14.74 4.27 7.34
C ALA A 195 -13.71 3.45 6.53
N PHE A 196 -14.15 2.29 6.03
CA PHE A 196 -13.35 1.46 5.14
C PHE A 196 -13.21 2.13 3.77
N ASN A 197 -12.03 2.07 3.16
CA ASN A 197 -11.76 2.71 1.87
C ASN A 197 -10.66 1.92 1.11
N PRO A 198 -10.92 1.41 -0.10
CA PRO A 198 -9.92 0.69 -0.88
C PRO A 198 -8.74 1.57 -1.31
N ALA A 199 -8.86 2.91 -1.28
CA ALA A 199 -7.75 3.82 -1.55
C ALA A 199 -6.72 3.89 -0.39
N HIS A 200 -7.02 3.33 0.78
CA HIS A 200 -6.08 3.26 1.90
C HIS A 200 -5.06 2.13 1.68
N MET A 201 -4.20 2.28 0.67
CA MET A 201 -3.16 1.32 0.33
C MET A 201 -1.79 1.76 0.87
N PRO A 202 -1.19 1.01 1.81
CA PRO A 202 0.19 1.24 2.23
C PRO A 202 1.20 0.84 1.14
N PRO A 203 2.47 1.27 1.24
CA PRO A 203 3.52 0.87 0.29
C PRO A 203 3.64 -0.65 0.15
N GLY A 204 3.76 -1.12 -1.09
CA GLY A 204 3.86 -2.55 -1.43
C GLY A 204 2.56 -3.19 -1.92
N ILE A 205 1.45 -2.46 -1.89
CA ILE A 205 0.19 -2.84 -2.53
C ILE A 205 -0.40 -1.66 -3.31
N GLU A 206 -0.85 -1.91 -4.53
CA GLU A 206 -1.36 -0.89 -5.45
C GLU A 206 -2.61 -1.38 -6.20
N PRO A 207 -3.47 -0.46 -6.68
CA PRO A 207 -4.63 -0.84 -7.47
C PRO A 207 -4.22 -1.29 -8.88
N SER A 208 -4.96 -2.25 -9.43
CA SER A 208 -4.87 -2.60 -10.85
C SER A 208 -5.67 -1.62 -11.72
N ALA A 209 -5.63 -1.80 -13.04
CA ALA A 209 -6.42 -1.03 -13.99
C ALA A 209 -7.90 -1.49 -14.08
N ASP A 210 -8.37 -2.33 -13.15
CA ASP A 210 -9.77 -2.73 -13.05
C ASP A 210 -10.67 -1.49 -12.93
N PRO A 211 -11.59 -1.23 -13.89
CA PRO A 211 -12.38 0.00 -13.94
C PRO A 211 -13.33 0.15 -12.75
N VAL A 212 -13.81 -0.97 -12.19
CA VAL A 212 -14.65 -0.95 -10.98
C VAL A 212 -13.79 -0.62 -9.76
N LEU A 213 -12.59 -1.18 -9.67
CA LEU A 213 -11.67 -0.81 -8.59
C LEU A 213 -11.35 0.68 -8.65
N GLN A 214 -11.02 1.21 -9.85
CA GLN A 214 -10.67 2.62 -10.05
C GLN A 214 -11.79 3.57 -9.59
N SER A 215 -13.06 3.28 -9.89
CA SER A 215 -14.18 4.11 -9.43
C SER A 215 -14.36 4.05 -7.92
N ARG A 216 -14.14 2.88 -7.30
CA ARG A 216 -14.22 2.70 -5.84
C ARG A 216 -13.13 3.46 -5.08
N LEU A 217 -11.97 3.71 -5.68
CA LEU A 217 -10.93 4.56 -5.06
C LEU A 217 -11.43 5.99 -4.79
N PHE A 218 -12.36 6.47 -5.62
CA PHE A 218 -12.97 7.80 -5.49
C PHE A 218 -14.25 7.79 -4.63
N SER A 219 -15.14 6.83 -4.86
CA SER A 219 -16.50 6.86 -4.28
C SER A 219 -16.53 6.77 -2.75
N TYR A 220 -15.64 5.96 -2.16
CA TYR A 220 -15.60 5.77 -0.71
C TYR A 220 -15.20 7.03 0.07
N PRO A 221 -14.06 7.71 -0.23
CA PRO A 221 -13.71 8.92 0.49
C PRO A 221 -14.76 10.03 0.32
N ASP A 222 -15.33 10.17 -0.88
CA ASP A 222 -16.42 11.11 -1.15
C ASP A 222 -17.64 10.88 -0.25
N THR A 223 -18.09 9.62 -0.17
CA THR A 223 -19.20 9.23 0.71
C THR A 223 -18.90 9.52 2.17
N HIS A 224 -17.68 9.26 2.64
CA HIS A 224 -17.32 9.47 4.05
C HIS A 224 -17.28 10.95 4.44
N TRP A 225 -16.89 11.84 3.51
CA TRP A 225 -16.95 13.29 3.75
C TRP A 225 -18.36 13.77 4.02
N HIS A 226 -19.36 13.23 3.32
CA HIS A 226 -20.76 13.55 3.58
C HIS A 226 -21.32 12.82 4.82
N ARG A 227 -21.05 11.51 4.94
CA ARG A 227 -21.66 10.63 5.95
C ARG A 227 -21.16 10.90 7.37
N ILE A 228 -19.88 11.17 7.54
CA ILE A 228 -19.24 11.35 8.86
C ILE A 228 -18.69 12.78 9.00
N GLY A 229 -18.13 13.33 7.92
CA GLY A 229 -17.55 14.67 7.90
C GLY A 229 -16.13 14.68 7.35
N VAL A 230 -15.62 15.84 6.97
CA VAL A 230 -14.31 16.02 6.32
C VAL A 230 -13.13 15.51 7.15
N ASN A 231 -13.26 15.49 8.48
CA ASN A 231 -12.24 15.04 9.43
C ASN A 231 -12.49 13.61 9.97
N TYR A 232 -13.26 12.77 9.26
CA TYR A 232 -13.61 11.41 9.72
C TYR A 232 -12.42 10.52 10.11
N GLN A 233 -11.25 10.76 9.52
CA GLN A 233 -10.00 10.04 9.82
C GLN A 233 -9.43 10.37 11.21
N GLN A 234 -9.92 11.41 11.87
CA GLN A 234 -9.51 11.76 13.24
C GLN A 234 -10.30 11.00 14.32
N LEU A 235 -11.40 10.34 13.95
CA LEU A 235 -12.16 9.50 14.89
C LEU A 235 -11.28 8.32 15.35
N PRO A 236 -11.33 7.91 16.64
CA PRO A 236 -10.44 6.87 17.16
C PRO A 236 -10.43 5.55 16.37
N VAL A 237 -11.58 5.13 15.85
CA VAL A 237 -11.70 3.90 15.03
C VAL A 237 -11.04 4.02 13.65
N ASN A 238 -10.96 5.23 13.09
CA ASN A 238 -10.40 5.50 11.76
C ASN A 238 -8.96 6.04 11.82
N ALA A 239 -8.48 6.41 13.01
CA ALA A 239 -7.18 7.03 13.20
C ALA A 239 -6.04 6.04 12.89
N PRO A 240 -5.02 6.46 12.13
CA PRO A 240 -3.91 5.59 11.79
C PRO A 240 -3.07 5.26 13.03
N ARG A 241 -2.69 3.98 13.17
CA ARG A 241 -1.76 3.51 14.22
C ARG A 241 -0.34 3.46 13.69
N THR A 242 0.31 4.62 13.58
CA THR A 242 1.69 4.72 13.10
C THR A 242 2.67 4.89 14.26
N GLY A 243 3.84 4.25 14.18
CA GLY A 243 4.94 4.44 15.13
C GLY A 243 5.65 5.81 15.02
N PHE A 244 5.13 6.72 14.19
CA PHE A 244 5.63 8.07 14.00
C PHE A 244 4.47 9.06 14.06
N ARG A 245 4.77 10.31 14.43
CA ARG A 245 3.82 11.42 14.37
C ARG A 245 3.63 11.81 12.91
N PHE A 246 2.45 11.53 12.35
CA PHE A 246 2.12 11.94 10.99
C PHE A 246 1.75 13.43 10.96
N ALA A 247 2.03 14.07 9.81
CA ALA A 247 1.64 15.45 9.55
C ALA A 247 1.41 15.64 8.05
N ASN A 248 0.36 16.39 7.70
CA ASN A 248 -0.05 16.67 6.32
C ASN A 248 -0.43 18.15 6.19
N PHE A 249 -0.59 18.70 5.00
CA PHE A 249 -0.86 20.13 4.84
C PHE A 249 -2.32 20.55 5.09
N GLN A 250 -3.22 19.59 5.34
CA GLN A 250 -4.63 19.87 5.60
C GLN A 250 -4.80 20.53 6.97
N ARG A 251 -5.70 21.51 7.03
CA ARG A 251 -6.10 22.25 8.23
C ARG A 251 -7.61 22.43 8.23
N ASP A 252 -8.12 22.75 9.40
CA ASP A 252 -9.51 23.19 9.65
C ASP A 252 -10.53 22.11 9.24
N GLY A 253 -11.68 22.53 8.71
CA GLY A 253 -12.82 21.66 8.44
C GLY A 253 -13.68 21.42 9.69
N SER A 254 -14.94 21.03 9.47
CA SER A 254 -15.86 20.75 10.57
C SER A 254 -15.32 19.65 11.48
N MET A 255 -15.50 19.83 12.79
CA MET A 255 -15.10 18.88 13.83
C MET A 255 -13.61 18.46 13.77
N ALA A 256 -12.71 19.41 13.48
CA ALA A 256 -11.27 19.18 13.58
C ALA A 256 -10.84 19.05 15.05
N PHE A 257 -10.64 17.82 15.53
CA PHE A 257 -10.14 17.55 16.90
C PHE A 257 -8.66 17.94 17.07
N TYR A 258 -7.87 17.74 16.03
CA TYR A 258 -6.45 18.06 16.00
C TYR A 258 -6.07 18.77 14.71
N ASN A 259 -5.65 20.04 14.83
CA ASN A 259 -5.34 20.92 13.71
C ASN A 259 -3.82 21.18 13.52
N GLN A 260 -2.98 20.27 14.00
CA GLN A 260 -1.51 20.29 13.81
C GLN A 260 -0.75 21.53 14.36
N GLY A 261 -1.38 22.32 15.24
CA GLY A 261 -0.79 23.46 15.93
C GLY A 261 -0.27 24.56 14.99
N ALA A 262 0.75 25.30 15.41
CA ALA A 262 1.33 26.41 14.63
C ALA A 262 2.21 25.97 13.45
N ARG A 263 2.20 24.68 13.06
CA ARG A 263 3.04 24.19 11.97
C ARG A 263 2.56 24.78 10.63
N PRO A 264 3.46 25.30 9.77
CA PRO A 264 3.08 25.80 8.45
C PRO A 264 2.25 24.78 7.65
N SER A 265 1.18 25.25 7.02
CA SER A 265 0.33 24.49 6.09
C SER A 265 0.92 24.37 4.68
N TYR A 266 2.20 24.69 4.53
CA TYR A 266 2.96 24.57 3.29
C TYR A 266 4.38 24.06 3.58
N LEU A 267 5.13 23.76 2.53
CA LEU A 267 6.55 23.41 2.60
C LEU A 267 7.39 24.61 3.07
N SER A 268 7.67 24.67 4.37
CA SER A 268 8.48 25.73 4.96
C SER A 268 9.95 25.31 5.10
N SER A 269 10.86 26.21 4.72
CA SER A 269 12.29 26.08 5.02
C SER A 269 12.65 26.45 6.46
N ILE A 270 11.78 27.22 7.13
CA ILE A 270 11.98 27.71 8.50
C ILE A 270 11.60 26.62 9.51
N ASN A 271 10.51 25.89 9.25
CA ASN A 271 10.06 24.77 10.07
C ASN A 271 9.81 23.54 9.17
N PRO A 272 10.87 22.81 8.78
CA PRO A 272 10.78 21.74 7.80
C PRO A 272 10.13 20.48 8.38
N ILE A 273 9.20 19.90 7.62
CA ILE A 273 8.66 18.56 7.90
C ILE A 273 9.62 17.48 7.39
N GLN A 274 9.73 16.37 8.11
CA GLN A 274 10.51 15.21 7.67
C GLN A 274 9.72 14.43 6.61
N PHE A 275 10.43 14.01 5.57
CA PHE A 275 9.89 13.18 4.50
C PHE A 275 10.58 11.82 4.53
N ARG A 276 9.89 10.79 4.00
CA ARG A 276 10.57 9.55 3.65
C ARG A 276 11.60 9.84 2.57
N ALA A 277 12.72 9.11 2.63
CA ALA A 277 13.82 9.16 1.68
C ALA A 277 13.31 9.07 0.23
N ARG A 278 13.24 10.21 -0.47
CA ARG A 278 13.08 10.28 -1.92
C ARG A 278 14.37 10.84 -2.48
N THR A 279 14.92 10.24 -3.52
CA THR A 279 16.19 10.67 -4.11
C THR A 279 15.94 11.42 -5.41
N ILE A 280 16.49 12.63 -5.55
CA ILE A 280 16.59 13.34 -6.83
C ILE A 280 17.51 12.54 -7.73
N ARG A 281 17.05 12.20 -8.93
CA ARG A 281 17.83 11.43 -9.90
C ARG A 281 18.01 12.24 -11.20
N PRO A 282 18.99 11.91 -12.05
CA PRO A 282 19.13 12.54 -13.36
C PRO A 282 17.85 12.46 -14.20
N GLU A 283 17.10 11.36 -14.07
CA GLU A 283 15.89 11.14 -14.87
C GLU A 283 14.76 12.12 -14.56
N ASP A 284 14.74 12.73 -13.36
CA ASP A 284 13.73 13.71 -12.96
C ASP A 284 13.78 14.98 -13.86
N PHE A 285 14.91 15.21 -14.55
CA PHE A 285 15.12 16.35 -15.45
C PHE A 285 14.83 16.04 -16.92
N ASN A 286 14.62 14.76 -17.29
CA ASN A 286 14.42 14.37 -18.70
C ASN A 286 13.15 14.97 -19.31
N GLY A 287 12.03 14.92 -18.59
CA GLY A 287 10.75 15.49 -19.03
C GLY A 287 10.82 17.02 -19.22
N PRO A 288 11.25 17.78 -18.20
CA PRO A 288 11.46 19.23 -18.33
C PRO A 288 12.45 19.61 -19.44
N ARG A 289 13.53 18.85 -19.61
CA ARG A 289 14.52 19.09 -20.69
C ARG A 289 13.91 18.88 -22.06
N ALA A 290 13.14 17.80 -22.24
CA ALA A 290 12.43 17.55 -23.50
C ALA A 290 11.40 18.66 -23.80
N LEU A 291 10.70 19.17 -22.78
CA LEU A 291 9.79 20.31 -22.92
C LEU A 291 10.52 21.56 -23.43
N TRP A 292 11.66 21.91 -22.82
CA TRP A 292 12.47 23.06 -23.24
C TRP A 292 13.03 22.89 -24.66
N GLN A 293 13.70 21.76 -24.91
CA GLN A 293 14.50 21.56 -26.12
C GLN A 293 13.66 21.18 -27.35
N LYS A 294 12.59 20.40 -27.17
CA LYS A 294 11.87 19.76 -28.29
C LYS A 294 10.45 20.27 -28.49
N VAL A 295 9.82 20.83 -27.47
CA VAL A 295 8.41 21.24 -27.52
C VAL A 295 8.25 22.76 -27.60
N TRP A 296 9.00 23.52 -26.79
CA TRP A 296 8.91 24.98 -26.80
C TRP A 296 9.70 25.60 -27.95
N ASP A 297 9.02 26.50 -28.67
CA ASP A 297 9.63 27.41 -29.63
C ASP A 297 10.30 28.60 -28.91
N GLU A 298 11.08 29.39 -29.67
CA GLU A 298 11.82 30.51 -29.10
C GLU A 298 10.92 31.57 -28.43
N PRO A 299 9.75 31.96 -29.00
CA PRO A 299 8.81 32.83 -28.31
C PRO A 299 8.32 32.26 -26.96
N ALA A 300 8.02 30.96 -26.87
CA ALA A 300 7.61 30.34 -25.61
C ALA A 300 8.76 30.34 -24.59
N ARG A 301 9.98 30.03 -25.03
CA ARG A 301 11.19 30.10 -24.19
C ARG A 301 11.41 31.51 -23.63
N GLN A 302 11.28 32.54 -24.47
CA GLN A 302 11.43 33.93 -24.05
C GLN A 302 10.35 34.35 -23.03
N ARG A 303 9.08 33.97 -23.26
CA ARG A 303 7.99 34.20 -22.31
C ARG A 303 8.24 33.51 -20.98
N PHE A 304 8.71 32.26 -21.00
CA PHE A 304 9.04 31.52 -19.78
C PHE A 304 10.13 32.24 -18.98
N ILE A 305 11.24 32.63 -19.62
CA ILE A 305 12.33 33.36 -18.95
C ILE A 305 11.83 34.68 -18.37
N SER A 306 11.03 35.45 -19.12
CA SER A 306 10.44 36.71 -18.65
C SER A 306 9.57 36.51 -17.40
N ASN A 307 8.68 35.51 -17.42
CA ASN A 307 7.80 35.20 -16.30
C ASN A 307 8.57 34.77 -15.05
N VAL A 308 9.56 33.89 -15.22
CA VAL A 308 10.39 33.41 -14.12
C VAL A 308 11.23 34.55 -13.55
N ALA A 309 11.89 35.34 -14.39
CA ALA A 309 12.69 36.49 -13.95
C ALA A 309 11.83 37.54 -13.23
N GLY A 310 10.64 37.84 -13.74
CA GLY A 310 9.68 38.73 -13.07
C GLY A 310 9.27 38.22 -11.68
N LYS A 311 9.09 36.90 -11.51
CA LYS A 311 8.81 36.30 -10.20
C LYS A 311 10.04 36.30 -9.28
N MET A 312 11.24 36.12 -9.84
CA MET A 312 12.50 36.19 -9.09
C MET A 312 12.79 37.61 -8.58
N ALA A 313 12.38 38.65 -9.32
CA ALA A 313 12.62 40.05 -8.95
C ALA A 313 11.97 40.45 -7.61
N VAL A 314 10.87 39.80 -7.22
CA VAL A 314 10.19 40.05 -5.93
C VAL A 314 10.74 39.20 -4.77
N CYS A 315 11.70 38.31 -5.03
CA CYS A 315 12.33 37.51 -3.99
C CYS A 315 13.40 38.32 -3.26
N ARG A 316 13.20 38.56 -1.96
CA ARG A 316 14.14 39.34 -1.13
C ARG A 316 15.46 38.61 -0.87
N GLU A 317 15.41 37.29 -0.80
CA GLU A 317 16.52 36.43 -0.38
C GLU A 317 17.24 35.83 -1.59
N LYS A 318 18.35 36.45 -1.99
CA LYS A 318 19.10 36.08 -3.20
C LYS A 318 19.63 34.64 -3.17
N HIS A 319 19.86 34.05 -2.01
CA HIS A 319 20.30 32.66 -1.90
C HIS A 319 19.31 31.67 -2.55
N PHE A 320 18.00 31.89 -2.40
CA PHE A 320 17.00 31.01 -3.03
C PHE A 320 17.00 31.13 -4.56
N LEU A 321 17.26 32.33 -5.09
CA LEU A 321 17.42 32.55 -6.53
C LEU A 321 18.61 31.74 -7.07
N LYS A 322 19.76 31.80 -6.38
CA LYS A 322 20.96 31.04 -6.78
C LYS A 322 20.70 29.54 -6.84
N ARG A 323 19.95 29.01 -5.86
CA ARG A 323 19.54 27.60 -5.81
C ARG A 323 18.59 27.25 -6.94
N GLN A 324 17.58 28.08 -7.20
CA GLN A 324 16.59 27.81 -8.24
C GLN A 324 17.24 27.82 -9.64
N ILE A 325 18.17 28.74 -9.90
CA ILE A 325 18.93 28.77 -11.15
C ILE A 325 19.77 27.49 -11.30
N ALA A 326 20.35 26.98 -10.23
CA ALA A 326 21.07 25.70 -10.26
C ALA A 326 20.15 24.51 -10.61
N VAL A 327 18.92 24.49 -10.10
CA VAL A 327 17.91 23.48 -10.49
C VAL A 327 17.57 23.59 -11.99
N PHE A 328 17.39 24.80 -12.51
CA PHE A 328 17.16 25.00 -13.94
C PHE A 328 18.36 24.61 -14.82
N ARG A 329 19.58 24.77 -14.30
CA ARG A 329 20.82 24.34 -14.98
C ARG A 329 20.86 22.83 -15.21
N GLU A 330 20.32 22.04 -14.29
CA GLU A 330 20.18 20.58 -14.46
C GLU A 330 19.14 20.22 -15.54
N VAL A 331 18.13 21.07 -15.75
CA VAL A 331 17.21 20.93 -16.87
C VAL A 331 17.94 21.24 -18.18
N ASP A 332 18.48 22.45 -18.31
CA ASP A 332 19.27 22.89 -19.46
C ASP A 332 20.15 24.10 -19.09
N PRO A 333 21.45 24.10 -19.43
CA PRO A 333 22.35 25.25 -19.20
C PRO A 333 21.88 26.56 -19.83
N ASP A 334 21.16 26.52 -20.96
CA ASP A 334 20.63 27.71 -21.65
C ASP A 334 19.59 28.44 -20.77
N ILE A 335 18.72 27.70 -20.07
CA ILE A 335 17.74 28.29 -19.14
C ILE A 335 18.48 29.07 -18.05
N ALA A 336 19.50 28.45 -17.44
CA ALA A 336 20.27 29.07 -16.38
C ALA A 336 20.97 30.34 -16.88
N ALA A 337 21.64 30.30 -18.02
CA ALA A 337 22.33 31.46 -18.59
C ALA A 337 21.37 32.64 -18.87
N ARG A 338 20.19 32.36 -19.42
CA ARG A 338 19.15 33.37 -19.68
C ARG A 338 18.61 33.97 -18.39
N LEU A 339 18.39 33.18 -17.35
CA LEU A 339 17.93 33.65 -16.04
C LEU A 339 19.00 34.45 -15.29
N GLU A 340 20.27 34.04 -15.36
CA GLU A 340 21.39 34.79 -14.76
C GLU A 340 21.52 36.17 -15.39
N LYS A 341 21.38 36.25 -16.72
CA LYS A 341 21.35 37.53 -17.45
C LYS A 341 20.14 38.39 -17.06
N ALA A 342 18.95 37.80 -16.98
CA ALA A 342 17.72 38.55 -16.70
C ALA A 342 17.62 39.04 -15.25
N THR A 343 18.20 38.31 -14.29
CA THR A 343 18.09 38.61 -12.84
C THR A 343 19.34 39.27 -12.27
N GLY A 344 20.48 39.21 -12.95
CA GLY A 344 21.78 39.65 -12.43
C GLY A 344 22.31 38.80 -11.27
N VAL A 345 21.71 37.62 -11.03
CA VAL A 345 22.11 36.70 -9.96
C VAL A 345 22.77 35.47 -10.56
N LYS A 346 24.05 35.25 -10.26
CA LYS A 346 24.76 34.03 -10.65
C LYS A 346 24.30 32.84 -9.80
N GLY A 347 23.79 31.79 -10.45
CA GLY A 347 23.37 30.54 -9.82
C GLY A 347 24.54 29.73 -9.28
N TYR A 348 24.23 28.66 -8.54
CA TYR A 348 25.24 27.63 -8.26
C TYR A 348 25.53 26.81 -9.53
N ASP A 349 26.73 26.20 -9.59
CA ASP A 349 27.20 25.47 -10.78
C ASP A 349 26.36 24.22 -11.09
N GLY A 350 25.55 23.77 -10.15
CA GLY A 350 24.60 22.67 -10.27
C GLY A 350 24.01 22.34 -8.91
N ILE A 351 23.23 21.26 -8.84
CA ILE A 351 22.62 20.84 -7.58
C ILE A 351 23.48 19.86 -6.79
N ALA A 352 24.56 19.31 -7.36
CA ALA A 352 25.41 18.32 -6.70
C ALA A 352 25.97 18.77 -5.35
N GLY A 353 26.28 20.07 -5.19
CA GLY A 353 26.75 20.66 -3.94
C GLY A 353 25.64 21.16 -3.00
N LEU A 354 24.37 20.85 -3.27
CA LEU A 354 23.23 21.37 -2.51
C LEU A 354 22.55 20.28 -1.68
N ARG A 355 22.03 20.70 -0.52
CA ARG A 355 21.14 19.89 0.32
C ARG A 355 19.70 20.36 0.16
N PHE A 356 18.75 19.47 -0.09
CA PHE A 356 17.33 19.81 -0.24
C PHE A 356 16.53 19.49 1.01
N ASN A 357 15.45 20.24 1.21
CA ASN A 357 14.47 19.91 2.24
C ASN A 357 13.55 18.82 1.72
N GLY A 358 13.40 17.74 2.50
CA GLY A 358 12.52 16.62 2.19
C GLY A 358 12.96 15.62 1.10
N THR A 359 13.96 15.95 0.30
CA THR A 359 14.43 15.05 -0.78
C THR A 359 15.94 14.85 -0.68
N HIS A 360 16.38 13.61 -0.71
CA HIS A 360 17.78 13.25 -0.86
C HIS A 360 18.33 13.74 -2.18
N ASN A 361 19.52 14.31 -2.15
CA ASN A 361 20.19 14.69 -3.38
C ASN A 361 20.96 13.48 -3.93
N GLY A 362 20.39 12.76 -4.90
CA GLY A 362 21.09 11.65 -5.56
C GLY A 362 22.17 12.09 -6.53
N MET A 363 22.20 13.39 -6.87
CA MET A 363 23.20 14.01 -7.73
C MET A 363 24.44 14.47 -6.95
N THR A 364 24.47 14.31 -5.61
CA THR A 364 25.59 14.78 -4.80
C THR A 364 26.79 13.84 -4.86
N ILE A 365 27.98 14.45 -4.87
CA ILE A 365 29.26 13.75 -4.72
C ILE A 365 29.66 13.66 -3.23
N ASP A 366 29.12 14.54 -2.38
CA ASP A 366 29.39 14.55 -0.94
C ASP A 366 28.31 13.78 -0.16
N PRO A 367 28.64 12.64 0.48
CA PRO A 367 27.71 11.88 1.31
C PRO A 367 27.01 12.71 2.41
N LYS A 368 27.63 13.79 2.89
CA LYS A 368 27.06 14.68 3.92
C LYS A 368 25.90 15.52 3.40
N LEU A 369 25.86 15.80 2.10
CA LEU A 369 24.84 16.60 1.43
C LEU A 369 23.68 15.74 0.88
N ARG A 370 23.85 14.42 0.91
CA ARG A 370 22.89 13.44 0.36
C ARG A 370 21.57 13.44 1.11
N TYR A 371 21.60 13.55 2.44
CA TYR A 371 20.42 13.36 3.27
C TYR A 371 19.69 14.68 3.53
N ALA A 372 18.35 14.69 3.44
CA ALA A 372 17.55 15.89 3.69
C ALA A 372 17.41 16.19 5.19
N ASN A 373 17.07 17.43 5.56
CA ASN A 373 16.56 17.82 6.89
C ASN A 373 17.39 17.39 8.13
N SER A 374 18.71 17.59 8.11
CA SER A 374 19.61 17.28 9.26
C SER A 374 19.60 15.83 9.74
N VAL A 375 19.07 14.89 8.95
CA VAL A 375 19.17 13.46 9.25
C VAL A 375 20.66 13.07 9.14
N SER A 376 21.34 12.94 10.28
CA SER A 376 22.58 12.19 10.37
C SER A 376 22.19 10.72 10.43
N VAL A 377 22.69 9.90 9.52
CA VAL A 377 22.68 8.46 9.75
C VAL A 377 23.60 8.26 10.95
N ALA A 378 23.04 8.08 12.14
CA ALA A 378 23.75 7.35 13.18
C ALA A 378 24.23 6.09 12.47
N LYS A 379 25.53 5.79 12.48
CA LYS A 379 26.06 4.53 11.97
C LYS A 379 25.18 3.43 12.54
N GLY A 380 24.21 2.94 11.76
CA GLY A 380 23.72 1.60 11.94
C GLY A 380 24.95 0.77 11.74
N SER A 381 25.44 0.16 12.82
CA SER A 381 26.52 -0.79 12.75
C SER A 381 26.07 -1.90 11.80
N SER A 382 26.48 -1.80 10.55
CA SER A 382 26.36 -2.88 9.60
C SER A 382 27.29 -3.96 10.11
N CYS A 383 26.74 -5.10 10.51
CA CYS A 383 27.49 -6.30 10.85
C CYS A 383 28.19 -6.93 9.63
N THR A 384 28.04 -6.33 8.44
CA THR A 384 28.69 -6.77 7.21
C THR A 384 29.16 -5.58 6.36
N THR A 385 30.28 -5.76 5.65
CA THR A 385 30.98 -4.71 4.89
C THR A 385 30.50 -4.55 3.45
N ASN A 386 29.36 -5.15 3.06
CA ASN A 386 28.83 -5.04 1.70
C ASN A 386 27.31 -4.76 1.68
N ASN A 387 26.82 -4.25 0.55
CA ASN A 387 25.41 -3.96 0.29
C ASN A 387 24.72 -5.08 -0.51
N SER A 388 25.24 -6.32 -0.43
CA SER A 388 24.74 -7.48 -1.18
C SER A 388 24.70 -7.33 -2.71
N ALA A 389 25.41 -6.37 -3.30
CA ALA A 389 25.58 -6.31 -4.76
C ALA A 389 26.54 -7.43 -5.21
N PRO A 390 26.17 -8.30 -6.17
CA PRO A 390 27.08 -9.33 -6.67
C PRO A 390 28.22 -8.70 -7.46
N SER A 391 29.46 -8.85 -6.98
CA SER A 391 30.67 -8.47 -7.71
C SER A 391 31.24 -9.65 -8.49
N LYS A 392 31.80 -9.37 -9.67
CA LYS A 392 32.45 -10.36 -10.55
C LYS A 392 33.62 -11.03 -9.81
N GLY A 393 33.52 -12.33 -9.51
CA GLY A 393 34.63 -13.15 -8.98
C GLY A 393 34.48 -13.78 -7.59
N THR A 394 33.35 -13.66 -6.89
CA THR A 394 33.15 -14.27 -5.56
C THR A 394 32.62 -15.71 -5.61
N THR A 395 33.37 -16.62 -6.26
CA THR A 395 33.25 -18.06 -6.05
C THR A 395 34.52 -18.58 -5.38
N HIS A 396 34.34 -19.24 -4.24
CA HIS A 396 35.32 -20.07 -3.51
C HIS A 396 36.67 -19.43 -3.13
N LYS A 397 36.76 -18.98 -1.88
CA LYS A 397 37.87 -19.23 -0.91
C LYS A 397 37.58 -18.42 0.36
N HIS A 398 37.85 -19.00 1.53
CA HIS A 398 37.55 -18.49 2.89
C HIS A 398 36.22 -18.97 3.51
N ILE A 399 35.98 -20.27 3.48
CA ILE A 399 35.35 -20.98 4.61
C ILE A 399 36.47 -21.82 5.21
N GLU A 400 37.20 -21.26 6.18
CA GLU A 400 38.06 -21.97 7.14
C GLU A 400 38.72 -20.89 8.02
N SER A 401 38.21 -20.70 9.25
CA SER A 401 38.91 -20.11 10.43
C SER A 401 37.99 -19.43 11.47
N SER A 402 36.73 -19.84 11.62
CA SER A 402 35.94 -19.44 12.80
C SER A 402 35.18 -20.60 13.45
N ALA A 403 35.90 -21.71 13.65
CA ALA A 403 35.67 -22.60 14.77
C ALA A 403 36.84 -22.39 15.75
N ASN A 404 36.59 -21.64 16.84
CA ASN A 404 37.20 -21.73 18.17
C ASN A 404 37.10 -20.40 18.92
N GLY A 405 36.42 -20.39 20.07
CA GLY A 405 36.74 -19.50 21.19
C GLY A 405 35.62 -18.64 21.74
N ALA A 406 35.11 -19.07 22.91
CA ALA A 406 34.27 -18.40 23.91
C ALA A 406 32.75 -18.31 23.66
#